data_AF-A0A1V5RV56-F1
#
_entry.id   AF-A0A1V5RV56-F1
#
_cell.length_a   1.000
_cell.length_b   1.000
_cell.length_c   1.000
_cell.angle_alpha   90.00
_cell.angle_beta   90.00
_cell.angle_gamma   90.00
#
_symmetry.space_group_name_H-M   'P 1'
#
loop_
_entity.id
_entity.type
_entity.pdbx_description
1 polymer ?
#
loop_
_entity_poly.entity_id
_entity_poly.type
_entity_poly.pdbx_seq_one_letter_code
_entity_poly.pdbx_strand_id
1 'polypeptide(L)'
;MAKVFLGGTCNESIWRNLLIPRLTCTYFNPVVEDWTPECIEKEYEEKSMAEYELYVFTPEMTGCFAAVELIDAANNHPNETLFAIIGDWSDKASQMRSIEAVAELAEKRGATRFYSLIEIADFLNNN
;
A
#
# COMPACT_ATOMS: atom_id res chain seq x y z
N MET A 1 -1.64 0.38 -19.60
CA MET A 1 -2.43 0.50 -18.36
C MET A 1 -1.68 -0.32 -17.34
N ALA A 2 -1.13 0.36 -16.34
CA ALA A 2 -0.33 -0.28 -15.31
C ALA A 2 -1.11 -1.38 -14.58
N LYS A 3 -0.36 -2.34 -14.04
CA LYS A 3 -0.87 -3.30 -13.06
C LYS A 3 -0.39 -2.88 -11.68
N VAL A 4 -1.30 -2.78 -10.71
CA VAL A 4 -0.97 -2.36 -9.33
C VAL A 4 -1.19 -3.49 -8.32
N PHE A 5 -0.21 -3.69 -7.44
CA PHE A 5 -0.37 -4.53 -6.24
C PHE A 5 -0.93 -3.69 -5.08
N LEU A 6 -2.04 -4.10 -4.48
CA LEU A 6 -2.73 -3.35 -3.41
C LEU A 6 -2.30 -3.83 -2.01
N GLY A 7 -1.08 -3.54 -1.61
CA GLY A 7 -0.52 -3.81 -0.29
C GLY A 7 -0.98 -2.82 0.79
N GLY A 8 -0.39 -2.94 1.99
CA GLY A 8 -0.72 -2.09 3.13
C GLY A 8 -1.71 -2.74 4.10
N THR A 9 -2.34 -1.90 4.93
CA THR A 9 -3.21 -2.37 6.00
C THR A 9 -4.38 -3.23 5.55
N CYS A 10 -4.63 -4.27 6.35
CA CYS A 10 -5.85 -5.08 6.35
C CYS A 10 -6.58 -4.83 7.69
N ASN A 11 -7.52 -5.71 8.08
CA ASN A 11 -8.46 -5.57 9.21
C ASN A 11 -9.77 -4.85 8.80
N GLU A 12 -10.42 -4.11 9.70
CA GLU A 12 -11.70 -3.42 9.46
C GLU A 12 -11.59 -2.19 8.54
N SER A 13 -10.42 -1.96 7.94
CA SER A 13 -10.19 -0.84 7.04
C SER A 13 -10.89 -1.04 5.70
N ILE A 14 -11.63 -0.02 5.25
CA ILE A 14 -12.42 -0.04 4.00
C ILE A 14 -11.72 0.62 2.82
N TRP A 15 -10.44 0.99 2.94
CA TRP A 15 -9.76 1.80 1.91
C TRP A 15 -9.76 1.15 0.52
N ARG A 16 -9.64 -0.18 0.42
CA ARG A 16 -9.73 -0.91 -0.86
C ARG A 16 -11.13 -0.80 -1.48
N ASN A 17 -12.18 -0.90 -0.66
CA ASN A 17 -13.58 -0.73 -1.11
C ASN A 17 -13.84 0.68 -1.64
N LEU A 18 -13.08 1.67 -1.15
CA LEU A 18 -13.14 3.05 -1.63
C LEU A 18 -12.27 3.25 -2.89
N LEU A 19 -11.08 2.66 -2.95
CA LEU A 19 -10.14 2.85 -4.06
C LEU A 19 -10.55 2.06 -5.31
N ILE A 20 -10.81 0.76 -5.18
CA ILE A 20 -11.01 -0.16 -6.31
C ILE A 20 -12.08 0.33 -7.31
N PRO A 21 -13.26 0.84 -6.88
CA PRO A 21 -14.27 1.34 -7.82
C PRO A 21 -13.83 2.55 -8.66
N ARG A 22 -12.72 3.21 -8.30
CA ARG A 22 -12.15 4.37 -9.00
C ARG A 22 -11.02 3.98 -9.94
N LEU A 23 -10.53 2.74 -9.87
CA LEU A 23 -9.43 2.27 -10.72
C LEU A 23 -9.96 1.83 -12.09
N THR A 24 -9.32 2.32 -13.15
CA THR A 24 -9.48 1.83 -14.52
C THR A 24 -8.33 0.92 -14.96
N CYS A 25 -7.23 0.90 -14.19
CA CYS A 25 -6.08 0.05 -14.40
C CYS A 25 -6.29 -1.39 -13.87
N THR A 26 -5.36 -2.29 -14.17
CA THR A 26 -5.41 -3.67 -13.64
C THR A 26 -4.88 -3.67 -12.22
N TYR A 27 -5.49 -4.44 -11.31
CA TYR A 27 -5.03 -4.51 -9.92
C TYR A 27 -5.03 -5.94 -9.37
N PHE A 28 -4.20 -6.18 -8.36
CA PHE A 28 -4.25 -7.37 -7.53
C PHE A 28 -4.55 -6.98 -6.07
N ASN A 29 -5.58 -7.61 -5.48
CA ASN A 29 -5.93 -7.44 -4.09
C ASN A 29 -5.47 -8.66 -3.28
N PRO A 30 -4.45 -8.54 -2.40
CA PRO A 30 -3.90 -9.65 -1.63
C PRO A 30 -4.81 -10.14 -0.48
N VAL A 31 -5.89 -9.42 -0.16
CA VAL A 31 -6.75 -9.77 0.98
C VAL A 31 -7.50 -11.09 0.71
N VAL A 32 -7.22 -12.09 1.53
CA VAL A 32 -7.87 -13.41 1.56
C VAL A 32 -8.42 -13.67 2.96
N GLU A 33 -9.44 -14.53 3.07
CA GLU A 33 -10.02 -14.94 4.37
C GLU A 33 -9.06 -15.82 5.17
N ASP A 34 -8.40 -16.78 4.50
CA ASP A 34 -7.43 -17.70 5.08
C ASP A 34 -6.06 -17.52 4.43
N TRP A 35 -5.04 -17.24 5.26
CA TRP A 35 -3.67 -17.10 4.80
C TRP A 35 -2.99 -18.47 4.70
N THR A 36 -2.82 -18.95 3.46
CA THR A 36 -2.17 -20.22 3.14
C THR A 36 -0.82 -19.98 2.45
N PRO A 37 0.13 -20.93 2.49
CA PRO A 37 1.40 -20.80 1.77
C PRO A 37 1.24 -20.46 0.28
N GLU A 38 0.20 -20.98 -0.37
CA GLU A 38 -0.13 -20.72 -1.77
C GLU A 38 -0.53 -19.25 -2.00
N CYS A 39 -1.16 -18.60 -1.01
CA CYS A 39 -1.45 -17.16 -1.08
C CYS A 39 -0.17 -16.33 -1.11
N ILE A 40 0.87 -16.75 -0.38
CA ILE A 40 2.16 -16.07 -0.34
C ILE A 40 2.88 -16.17 -1.68
N GLU A 41 2.92 -17.38 -2.26
CA GLU A 41 3.53 -17.61 -3.58
C GLU A 41 2.84 -16.76 -4.64
N LYS A 42 1.50 -16.72 -4.60
CA LYS A 42 0.72 -15.86 -5.49
C LYS A 42 0.99 -14.38 -5.27
N GLU A 43 1.12 -13.90 -4.03
CA GLU A 43 1.49 -12.51 -3.78
C GLU A 43 2.84 -12.16 -4.42
N TYR A 44 3.85 -13.02 -4.29
CA TYR A 44 5.15 -12.80 -4.92
C TYR A 44 5.08 -12.76 -6.45
N GLU A 45 4.34 -13.70 -7.05
CA GLU A 45 4.10 -13.70 -8.50
C GLU A 45 3.43 -12.40 -8.95
N GLU A 46 2.36 -12.00 -8.26
CA GLU A 46 1.57 -10.81 -8.59
C GLU A 46 2.38 -9.52 -8.42
N LYS A 47 3.23 -9.42 -7.39
CA LYS A 47 4.19 -8.31 -7.21
C LYS A 47 5.21 -8.26 -8.34
N SER A 48 5.79 -9.39 -8.74
CA SER A 48 6.78 -9.43 -9.84
C SER A 48 6.24 -8.97 -11.20
N MET A 49 4.92 -9.05 -11.38
CA MET A 49 4.21 -8.62 -12.59
C MET A 49 3.59 -7.23 -12.46
N ALA A 50 3.61 -6.63 -11.27
CA ALA A 50 3.07 -5.30 -11.03
C ALA A 50 4.05 -4.23 -11.50
N GLU A 51 3.52 -3.18 -12.08
CA GLU A 51 4.28 -1.98 -12.43
C GLU A 51 4.36 -1.02 -11.23
N TYR A 52 3.34 -1.04 -10.37
CA TYR A 52 3.32 -0.27 -9.14
C TYR A 52 2.96 -1.14 -7.94
N GLU A 53 3.63 -0.89 -6.82
CA GLU A 53 3.26 -1.44 -5.51
C GLU A 53 2.69 -0.33 -4.64
N LEU A 54 1.40 -0.41 -4.29
CA LEU A 54 0.73 0.57 -3.44
C LEU A 54 0.60 0.06 -2.00
N TYR A 55 1.05 0.85 -1.02
CA TYR A 55 0.91 0.57 0.40
C TYR A 55 0.08 1.65 1.11
N VAL A 56 -1.15 1.32 1.53
CA VAL A 56 -2.00 2.25 2.28
C VAL A 56 -2.03 1.88 3.76
N PHE A 57 -1.72 2.84 4.63
CA PHE A 57 -1.74 2.70 6.09
C PHE A 57 -2.92 3.44 6.69
N THR A 58 -3.60 2.77 7.62
CA THR A 58 -4.79 3.26 8.30
C THR A 58 -4.74 2.95 9.81
N PRO A 59 -5.49 3.66 10.66
CA PRO A 59 -5.49 3.44 12.10
C PRO A 59 -5.91 2.02 12.50
N GLU A 60 -6.58 1.28 11.63
CA GLU A 60 -7.00 -0.10 11.86
C GLU A 60 -5.81 -1.10 11.83
N MET A 61 -4.59 -0.64 11.54
CA MET A 61 -3.39 -1.47 11.55
C MET A 61 -3.11 -2.11 12.91
N THR A 62 -2.88 -3.42 12.91
CA THR A 62 -2.50 -4.20 14.09
C THR A 62 -1.07 -4.77 13.99
N GLY A 63 -0.59 -5.02 12.76
CA GLY A 63 0.76 -5.52 12.48
C GLY A 63 1.68 -4.46 11.88
N CYS A 64 2.99 -4.77 11.84
CA CYS A 64 4.02 -3.90 11.27
C CYS A 64 4.59 -4.40 9.95
N PHE A 65 4.23 -5.60 9.48
CA PHE A 65 4.85 -6.22 8.32
C PHE A 65 4.72 -5.39 7.05
N ALA A 66 3.53 -4.82 6.78
CA ALA A 66 3.33 -3.94 5.64
C ALA A 66 4.25 -2.70 5.63
N ALA A 67 4.68 -2.23 6.80
CA ALA A 67 5.67 -1.14 6.88
C ALA A 67 7.07 -1.62 6.51
N VAL A 68 7.42 -2.87 6.82
CA VAL A 68 8.67 -3.50 6.37
C VAL A 68 8.63 -3.72 4.85
N GLU A 69 7.51 -4.21 4.32
CA GLU A 69 7.32 -4.40 2.89
C GLU A 69 7.43 -3.09 2.11
N LEU A 70 6.83 -1.99 2.61
CA LEU A 70 6.99 -0.67 2.00
C LEU A 70 8.48 -0.30 1.86
N ILE A 71 9.29 -0.52 2.89
CA ILE A 71 10.71 -0.17 2.85
C ILE A 71 11.49 -1.09 1.92
N ASP A 72 11.19 -2.39 1.91
CA ASP A 72 11.83 -3.34 1.00
C ASP A 72 11.50 -3.00 -0.47
N ALA A 73 10.21 -2.79 -0.78
CA ALA A 73 9.76 -2.35 -2.10
C ALA A 73 10.41 -1.03 -2.49
N ALA A 74 10.45 -0.03 -1.61
CA ALA A 74 11.08 1.26 -1.90
C ALA A 74 12.58 1.13 -2.22
N ASN A 75 13.30 0.18 -1.61
CA ASN A 75 14.70 -0.07 -1.93
C ASN A 75 14.89 -0.80 -3.27
N ASN A 76 14.01 -1.74 -3.60
CA ASN A 76 14.14 -2.61 -4.77
C ASN A 76 13.52 -1.98 -6.04
N HIS A 77 12.46 -1.19 -5.86
CA HIS A 77 11.60 -0.60 -6.89
C HIS A 77 11.36 0.90 -6.62
N PRO A 78 12.42 1.74 -6.63
CA PRO A 78 12.28 3.17 -6.42
C PRO A 78 11.45 3.81 -7.55
N ASN A 79 10.59 4.78 -7.21
CA ASN A 79 9.60 5.44 -8.08
C ASN A 79 8.39 4.58 -8.50
N GLU A 80 8.49 3.26 -8.41
CA GLU A 80 7.38 2.30 -8.65
C GLU A 80 6.64 1.94 -7.34
N THR A 81 7.24 2.27 -6.20
CA THR A 81 6.63 2.11 -4.87
C THR A 81 5.81 3.35 -4.50
N LEU A 82 4.52 3.17 -4.26
CA LEU A 82 3.56 4.21 -3.90
C LEU A 82 3.03 3.97 -2.48
N PHE A 83 2.75 5.01 -1.72
CA PHE A 83 2.13 4.83 -0.41
C PHE A 83 1.27 6.02 0.04
N ALA A 84 0.38 5.76 0.99
CA ALA A 84 -0.39 6.80 1.68
C ALA A 84 -0.67 6.44 3.14
N ILE A 85 -0.78 7.46 3.98
CA ILE A 85 -1.26 7.34 5.36
C ILE A 85 -2.58 8.10 5.42
N ILE A 86 -3.69 7.41 5.67
CA ILE A 86 -5.04 7.98 5.65
C ILE A 86 -5.82 7.59 6.91
N GLY A 87 -6.94 8.26 7.16
CA GLY A 87 -7.82 7.99 8.31
C GLY A 87 -7.54 8.88 9.53
N ASP A 88 -8.32 8.70 10.58
CA ASP A 88 -8.22 9.46 11.83
C ASP A 88 -7.31 8.76 12.84
N TRP A 89 -6.11 9.31 13.05
CA TRP A 89 -5.09 8.78 13.96
C TRP A 89 -5.08 9.45 15.33
N SER A 90 -6.10 10.25 15.67
CA SER A 90 -6.16 11.05 16.90
C SER A 90 -5.89 10.24 18.18
N ASP A 91 -6.53 9.09 18.33
CA ASP A 91 -6.35 8.18 19.48
C ASP A 91 -5.09 7.30 19.38
N LYS A 92 -4.33 7.42 18.29
CA LYS A 92 -3.15 6.60 17.98
C LYS A 92 -1.90 7.42 17.72
N ALA A 93 -1.77 8.58 18.38
CA ALA A 93 -0.69 9.54 18.17
C ALA A 93 0.73 8.93 18.24
N SER A 94 0.99 7.93 19.10
CA SER A 94 2.29 7.27 19.14
C SER A 94 2.56 6.39 17.93
N GLN A 95 1.54 5.67 17.45
CA GLN A 95 1.63 4.85 16.25
C GLN A 95 1.79 5.74 15.01
N MET A 96 1.08 6.87 14.98
CA MET A 96 1.21 7.89 13.94
C MET A 96 2.66 8.41 13.84
N ARG A 97 3.30 8.74 14.96
CA ARG A 97 4.71 9.15 14.95
C ARG A 97 5.64 8.07 14.38
N SER A 98 5.38 6.81 14.69
CA SER A 98 6.17 5.69 14.15
C SER A 98 5.96 5.50 12.65
N ILE A 99 4.72 5.59 12.15
CA ILE A 99 4.45 5.43 10.71
C ILE A 99 4.96 6.63 9.90
N GLU A 100 4.94 7.85 10.46
CA GLU A 100 5.58 9.01 9.83
C GLU A 100 7.10 8.84 9.71
N ALA A 101 7.77 8.29 10.72
CA ALA A 101 9.19 7.98 10.61
C ALA A 101 9.49 6.92 9.51
N VAL A 102 8.58 5.95 9.33
CA VAL A 102 8.65 5.00 8.20
C VAL A 102 8.43 5.71 6.87
N ALA A 103 7.44 6.60 6.78
CA ALA A 103 7.15 7.38 5.58
C ALA A 103 8.37 8.20 5.12
N GLU A 104 9.00 8.94 6.03
CA GLU A 104 10.21 9.70 5.72
C GLU A 104 11.36 8.81 5.21
N LEU A 105 11.49 7.60 5.74
CA LEU A 105 12.48 6.65 5.28
C LEU A 105 12.12 6.12 3.88
N ALA A 106 10.87 5.77 3.63
CA ALA A 106 10.39 5.30 2.33
C ALA A 106 10.61 6.35 1.24
N GLU A 107 10.28 7.62 1.51
CA GLU A 107 10.52 8.74 0.59
C GLU A 107 12.02 8.91 0.29
N LYS A 108 12.89 8.80 1.30
CA LYS A 108 14.36 8.80 1.11
C LYS A 108 14.87 7.64 0.25
N ARG A 109 14.10 6.54 0.13
CA ARG A 109 14.40 5.41 -0.75
C ARG A 109 13.79 5.53 -2.14
N GLY A 110 12.97 6.56 -2.38
CA GLY A 110 12.36 6.82 -3.69
C GLY A 110 10.90 6.39 -3.80
N ALA A 111 10.24 6.02 -2.69
CA ALA A 111 8.79 5.82 -2.71
C ALA A 111 8.05 7.16 -2.86
N THR A 112 6.90 7.13 -3.55
CA THR A 112 6.06 8.31 -3.74
C THR A 112 4.90 8.32 -2.75
N ARG A 113 4.78 9.40 -1.96
CA ARG A 113 3.70 9.60 -1.00
C ARG A 113 2.50 10.31 -1.64
N PHE A 114 1.31 9.83 -1.33
CA PHE A 114 0.03 10.49 -1.61
C PHE A 114 -0.72 10.80 -0.32
N TYR A 115 -1.66 11.74 -0.40
CA TYR A 115 -2.44 12.20 0.75
C TYR A 115 -3.93 11.85 0.66
N SER A 116 -4.38 11.33 -0.49
CA SER A 116 -5.75 10.83 -0.64
C SER A 116 -5.85 9.65 -1.61
N LEU A 117 -6.92 8.85 -1.46
CA LEU A 117 -7.25 7.79 -2.40
C LEU A 117 -7.63 8.32 -3.79
N ILE A 118 -8.03 9.60 -3.89
CA ILE A 118 -8.37 10.24 -5.17
C ILE A 118 -7.08 10.49 -5.96
N GLU A 119 -6.06 11.09 -5.33
CA GLU A 119 -4.75 11.30 -5.96
C GLU A 119 -4.11 9.99 -6.43
N ILE A 120 -4.24 8.93 -5.63
CA ILE A 120 -3.76 7.59 -5.99
C ILE A 120 -4.47 7.07 -7.23
N ALA A 121 -5.81 7.15 -7.27
CA ALA A 121 -6.59 6.67 -8.41
C ALA A 121 -6.26 7.47 -9.67
N ASP A 122 -6.16 8.79 -9.56
CA ASP A 122 -5.81 9.66 -10.68
C ASP A 122 -4.41 9.33 -11.22
N PHE A 123 -3.43 9.10 -10.34
CA PHE A 123 -2.09 8.69 -10.76
C PHE A 123 -2.10 7.34 -11.49
N LEU A 124 -2.69 6.31 -10.88
CA LEU A 124 -2.70 4.93 -11.40
C LEU A 124 -3.53 4.77 -12.69
N ASN A 125 -4.52 5.64 -12.93
CA ASN A 125 -5.33 5.59 -14.14
C ASN A 125 -4.65 6.25 -15.35
N ASN A 126 -3.64 7.11 -15.11
CA ASN A 126 -2.97 7.88 -16.15
C ASN A 126 -1.54 7.42 -16.45
N ASN A 127 -1.07 6.35 -15.79
CA ASN A 127 0.21 5.69 -16.05
C ASN A 127 -0.07 4.20 -16.34
#